data_AF-A0A2I0NVK3-F1
#
_entry.id   AF-A0A2I0NVK3-F1
#
_cell.length_a   1.000
_cell.length_b   1.000
_cell.length_c   1.000
_cell.angle_alpha   90.00
_cell.angle_beta   90.00
_cell.angle_gamma   90.00
#
_symmetry.space_group_name_H-M   'P 1'
#
loop_
_entity.id
_entity.type
_entity.pdbx_description
1 polymer ?
#
loop_
_entity_poly.entity_id
_entity_poly.type
_entity_poly.pdbx_seq_one_letter_code
_entity_poly.pdbx_strand_id
1 'polypeptide(L)'
;MPAYYFAMEGYHTGEKPDPTEDKLITIQYQKIDLTSGEPLGELTILKEWESSEKEIITTFYNQFFKPDIPVTHFIPVGMNLDYEFEMMIAKLKKYHLPVITSYQLYYQRPRFELRPIVILLNDGRFAGARLDAFSSKKYDGSHMKKWYEKAEFKRIEYFIREETEAFLKLLQYLNNNKHRIGITKKGVSGSPKTEESPVYTRQEKAPIPQPKSFEPEVLAPKKRTETWTSPARRSPAGHEKPGAPSFRKSSSGFAKAESRPS
;
A
#
# COMPACT_ATOMS: atom_id res chain seq x y z
N MET A 1 14.37 -12.33 8.93
CA MET A 1 14.14 -10.88 8.96
C MET A 1 12.77 -10.65 9.60
N PRO A 2 12.59 -9.63 10.45
CA PRO A 2 11.31 -9.41 11.13
C PRO A 2 10.24 -8.91 10.13
N ALA A 3 9.21 -9.73 9.95
CA ALA A 3 8.02 -9.39 9.19
C ALA A 3 6.93 -8.87 10.12
N TYR A 4 6.11 -7.94 9.62
CA TYR A 4 5.03 -7.34 10.38
C TYR A 4 3.76 -7.31 9.54
N TYR A 5 2.64 -7.80 10.08
CA TYR A 5 1.33 -7.33 9.63
C TYR A 5 1.33 -5.79 9.74
N PHE A 6 0.80 -5.12 8.71
CA PHE A 6 0.75 -3.66 8.65
C PHE A 6 -0.45 -3.18 7.83
N ALA A 7 -1.19 -2.21 8.38
CA ALA A 7 -2.25 -1.46 7.72
C ALA A 7 -2.44 -0.09 8.40
N MET A 8 -3.16 0.81 7.73
CA MET A 8 -3.54 2.13 8.27
C MET A 8 -5.02 2.42 7.98
N GLU A 9 -5.72 3.07 8.91
CA GLU A 9 -7.09 3.57 8.66
C GLU A 9 -7.08 5.08 8.42
N GLY A 10 -7.71 5.50 7.31
CA GLY A 10 -7.87 6.90 6.92
C GLY A 10 -9.32 7.37 6.98
N TYR A 11 -9.55 8.55 7.58
CA TYR A 11 -10.81 9.29 7.46
C TYR A 11 -10.76 10.14 6.19
N HIS A 12 -11.59 9.78 5.22
CA HIS A 12 -11.71 10.48 3.94
C HIS A 12 -13.02 11.27 3.84
N THR A 13 -12.95 12.48 3.30
CA THR A 13 -14.12 13.35 3.09
C THR A 13 -14.71 13.25 1.68
N GLY A 14 -13.89 12.88 0.69
CA GLY A 14 -14.28 12.71 -0.72
C GLY A 14 -14.99 11.39 -1.03
N GLU A 15 -15.28 11.16 -2.32
CA GLU A 15 -15.93 9.93 -2.82
C GLU A 15 -15.05 8.68 -2.74
N LYS A 16 -13.73 8.86 -2.62
CA LYS A 16 -12.72 7.81 -2.59
C LYS A 16 -11.63 8.19 -1.58
N PRO A 17 -10.95 7.20 -0.95
CA PRO A 17 -9.74 7.46 -0.18
C PRO A 17 -8.65 8.10 -1.03
N ASP A 18 -8.00 9.14 -0.51
CA ASP A 18 -6.82 9.77 -1.10
C ASP A 18 -5.73 9.93 -0.02
N PRO A 19 -4.59 9.22 -0.11
CA PRO A 19 -3.56 9.26 0.91
C PRO A 19 -2.95 10.67 1.14
N THR A 20 -3.07 11.60 0.19
CA THR A 20 -2.58 12.98 0.43
C THR A 20 -3.53 13.75 1.35
N GLU A 21 -4.83 13.68 1.10
CA GLU A 21 -5.87 14.48 1.76
C GLU A 21 -6.47 13.82 3.01
N ASP A 22 -6.59 12.49 3.03
CA ASP A 22 -7.22 11.73 4.10
C ASP A 22 -6.57 12.02 5.46
N LYS A 23 -7.35 12.12 6.54
CA LYS A 23 -6.79 12.19 7.89
C LYS A 23 -6.40 10.78 8.34
N LEU A 24 -5.13 10.55 8.67
CA LEU A 24 -4.71 9.27 9.25
C LEU A 24 -5.29 9.12 10.68
N ILE A 25 -6.04 8.04 10.91
CA ILE A 25 -6.70 7.76 12.20
C ILE A 25 -5.87 6.80 13.05
N THR A 26 -5.46 5.67 12.46
CA THR A 26 -4.70 4.63 13.16
C THR A 26 -3.56 4.09 12.31
N ILE A 27 -2.52 3.62 13.00
CA ILE A 27 -1.49 2.75 12.42
C ILE A 27 -1.50 1.45 13.22
N GLN A 28 -1.74 0.33 12.55
CA GLN A 28 -1.77 -0.99 13.18
C GLN A 28 -0.64 -1.87 12.64
N TYR A 29 0.07 -2.52 13.56
CA TYR A 29 1.12 -3.47 13.20
C TYR A 29 1.34 -4.55 14.25
N GLN A 30 1.71 -5.75 13.79
CA GLN A 30 1.97 -6.90 14.65
C GLN A 30 3.13 -7.71 14.05
N LYS A 31 4.11 -8.09 14.87
CA LYS A 31 5.22 -8.93 14.42
C LYS A 31 4.69 -10.33 14.11
N ILE A 32 5.07 -10.91 12.97
CA ILE A 32 4.60 -12.23 12.52
C ILE A 32 5.77 -13.11 12.06
N ASP A 33 5.60 -14.43 12.14
CA ASP A 33 6.40 -15.36 11.33
C ASP A 33 5.76 -15.47 9.95
N LEU A 34 6.46 -14.98 8.93
CA LEU A 34 5.98 -15.04 7.55
C LEU A 34 5.91 -16.48 7.00
N THR A 35 6.57 -17.46 7.65
CA THR A 35 6.62 -18.86 7.21
C THR A 35 5.32 -19.60 7.49
N SER A 36 4.73 -19.35 8.66
CA SER A 36 3.47 -19.91 9.15
C SER A 36 2.29 -18.94 8.97
N GLY A 37 2.51 -17.65 9.15
CA GLY A 37 1.47 -16.63 9.30
C GLY A 37 1.06 -16.37 10.76
N GLU A 38 1.74 -16.97 11.74
CA GLU A 38 1.42 -16.81 13.16
C GLU A 38 1.92 -15.46 13.73
N PRO A 39 1.17 -14.84 14.66
CA PRO A 39 1.64 -13.68 15.41
C PRO A 39 2.75 -14.06 16.41
N LEU A 40 3.76 -13.20 16.51
CA LEU A 40 4.93 -13.34 17.42
C LEU A 40 4.91 -12.33 18.58
N GLY A 41 3.75 -11.73 18.84
CA GLY A 41 3.54 -10.72 19.88
C GLY A 41 2.21 -10.01 19.69
N GLU A 42 1.91 -9.07 20.58
CA GLU A 42 0.63 -8.33 20.58
C GLU A 42 0.46 -7.42 19.36
N LEU A 43 -0.80 -7.23 18.95
CA LEU A 43 -1.17 -6.22 17.96
C LEU A 43 -1.03 -4.83 18.58
N THR A 44 -0.13 -4.02 18.00
CA THR A 44 -0.01 -2.60 18.34
C THR A 44 -0.96 -1.79 17.47
N ILE A 45 -1.78 -0.93 18.09
CA ILE A 45 -2.67 0.01 17.40
C ILE A 45 -2.35 1.41 17.94
N LEU A 46 -1.65 2.23 17.15
CA LEU A 46 -1.43 3.64 17.44
C LEU A 46 -2.68 4.41 17.02
N LYS A 47 -3.22 5.24 17.93
CA LYS A 47 -4.53 5.88 17.80
C LYS A 47 -4.43 7.40 17.92
N GLU A 48 -4.87 8.14 16.90
CA GLU A 48 -4.74 9.61 16.91
C GLU A 48 -5.61 10.26 18.00
N TRP A 49 -6.77 9.67 18.31
CA TRP A 49 -7.68 10.16 19.34
C TRP A 49 -7.15 10.00 20.77
N GLU A 50 -6.05 9.25 20.97
CA GLU A 50 -5.33 9.13 22.25
C GLU A 50 -4.10 10.07 22.32
N SER A 51 -3.76 10.72 21.20
CA SER A 51 -2.57 11.58 21.08
C SER A 51 -2.77 12.64 20.00
N SER A 52 -2.24 12.41 18.79
CA SER A 52 -2.59 13.14 17.56
C SER A 52 -2.14 12.37 16.32
N GLU A 53 -2.64 12.77 15.15
CA GLU A 53 -2.19 12.26 13.84
C GLU A 53 -0.66 12.42 13.67
N LYS A 54 -0.08 13.51 14.20
CA LYS A 54 1.37 13.74 14.19
C LYS A 54 2.13 12.77 15.09
N GLU A 55 1.63 12.47 16.28
CA GLU A 55 2.38 11.62 17.22
C GLU A 55 2.31 10.14 16.85
N ILE A 56 1.22 9.64 16.26
CA ILE A 56 1.18 8.26 15.77
C ILE A 56 2.18 8.05 14.61
N ILE A 57 2.27 8.99 13.66
CA ILE A 57 3.22 8.88 12.55
C ILE A 57 4.67 9.10 13.03
N THR A 58 4.90 10.00 14.00
CA THR A 58 6.23 10.22 14.60
C THR A 58 6.71 8.98 15.37
N THR A 59 5.82 8.35 16.15
CA THR A 59 6.10 7.10 16.88
C THR A 59 6.47 5.98 15.92
N PHE A 60 5.67 5.76 14.87
CA PHE A 60 5.92 4.72 13.88
C PHE A 60 7.19 4.96 13.06
N TYR A 61 7.44 6.21 12.65
CA TYR A 61 8.69 6.61 11.99
C TYR A 61 9.91 6.32 12.85
N ASN A 62 9.87 6.73 14.12
CA ASN A 62 10.96 6.55 15.07
C ASN A 62 11.31 5.09 15.35
N GLN A 63 10.33 4.20 15.22
CA GLN A 63 10.46 2.75 15.45
C GLN A 63 11.06 1.99 14.26
N PHE A 64 10.85 2.44 13.01
CA PHE A 64 11.10 1.61 11.82
C PHE A 64 11.79 2.31 10.63
N PHE A 65 11.94 3.63 10.66
CA PHE A 65 12.32 4.45 9.50
C PHE A 65 13.37 5.54 9.77
N LYS A 66 13.95 5.62 10.98
CA LYS A 66 15.13 6.47 11.21
C LYS A 66 16.31 6.02 10.32
N PRO A 67 17.23 6.94 9.92
CA PRO A 67 18.32 6.61 8.99
C PRO A 67 19.29 5.52 9.46
N ASP A 68 19.42 5.31 10.78
CA ASP A 68 20.23 4.28 11.42
C ASP A 68 19.54 2.90 11.49
N ILE A 69 18.23 2.83 11.21
CA ILE A 69 17.45 1.59 11.22
C ILE A 69 17.52 0.92 9.83
N PRO A 70 18.02 -0.32 9.72
CA PRO A 70 18.09 -1.02 8.44
C PRO A 70 16.71 -1.18 7.78
N VAL A 71 16.65 -1.08 6.44
CA VAL A 71 15.38 -1.28 5.68
C VAL A 71 14.75 -2.66 5.90
N THR A 72 15.53 -3.65 6.34
CA THR A 72 15.07 -5.00 6.69
C THR A 72 14.55 -5.14 8.14
N HIS A 73 14.63 -4.09 8.96
CA HIS A 73 14.10 -4.07 10.34
C HIS A 73 12.57 -4.03 10.38
N PHE A 74 11.92 -3.60 9.29
CA PHE A 74 10.48 -3.63 9.12
C PHE A 74 10.14 -4.04 7.69
N ILE A 75 9.70 -5.29 7.53
CA ILE A 75 9.17 -5.84 6.29
C ILE A 75 7.64 -5.83 6.41
N PRO A 76 6.93 -4.86 5.80
CA PRO A 76 5.48 -4.81 5.85
C PRO A 76 4.86 -5.97 5.07
N VAL A 77 3.85 -6.57 5.68
CA VAL A 77 3.03 -7.65 5.16
C VAL A 77 1.58 -7.17 5.28
N GLY A 78 0.92 -6.95 4.15
CA GLY A 78 -0.36 -6.26 4.18
C GLY A 78 -1.16 -6.41 2.89
N MET A 79 -2.21 -5.59 2.81
CA MET A 79 -3.14 -5.53 1.70
C MET A 79 -3.15 -4.10 1.17
N ASN A 80 -2.79 -3.90 -0.10
CA ASN A 80 -2.79 -2.59 -0.77
C ASN A 80 -1.78 -1.55 -0.21
N LEU A 81 -0.60 -2.02 0.19
CA LEU A 81 0.51 -1.28 0.83
C LEU A 81 0.95 0.02 0.13
N ASP A 82 0.60 0.21 -1.14
CA ASP A 82 0.81 1.47 -1.85
C ASP A 82 0.04 2.64 -1.19
N TYR A 83 -1.16 2.39 -0.64
CA TYR A 83 -1.93 3.42 0.08
C TYR A 83 -1.25 3.82 1.39
N GLU A 84 -0.84 2.85 2.21
CA GLU A 84 -0.10 3.09 3.46
C GLU A 84 1.22 3.83 3.22
N PHE A 85 1.91 3.50 2.12
CA PHE A 85 3.18 4.12 1.77
C PHE A 85 3.01 5.58 1.33
N GLU A 86 2.06 5.88 0.43
CA GLU A 86 1.77 7.27 0.06
C GLU A 86 1.17 8.07 1.23
N MET A 87 0.34 7.45 2.09
CA MET A 87 -0.18 8.06 3.31
C MET A 87 0.96 8.48 4.23
N MET A 88 1.92 7.59 4.49
CA MET A 88 3.10 7.89 5.29
C MET A 88 3.95 9.01 4.67
N ILE A 89 4.20 8.98 3.36
CA ILE A 89 4.92 10.06 2.65
C ILE A 89 4.20 11.40 2.83
N ALA A 90 2.88 11.43 2.63
CA ALA A 90 2.06 12.63 2.78
C ALA A 90 2.10 13.18 4.21
N LYS A 91 1.95 12.32 5.23
CA LYS A 91 1.88 12.79 6.62
C LYS A 91 3.24 13.23 7.16
N LEU A 92 4.34 12.58 6.75
CA LEU A 92 5.69 13.06 7.07
C LEU A 92 5.94 14.46 6.47
N LYS A 93 5.54 14.71 5.23
CA LYS A 93 5.60 16.05 4.59
C LYS A 93 4.73 17.07 5.33
N LYS A 94 3.46 16.74 5.59
CA LYS A 94 2.46 17.59 6.30
C LYS A 94 2.96 18.06 7.67
N TYR A 95 3.71 17.22 8.38
CA TYR A 95 4.21 17.52 9.73
C TYR A 95 5.68 17.96 9.79
N HIS A 96 6.31 18.21 8.64
CA HIS A 96 7.72 18.60 8.52
C HIS A 96 8.69 17.62 9.23
N LEU A 97 8.35 16.33 9.19
CA LEU A 97 9.19 15.23 9.67
C LEU A 97 10.17 14.81 8.56
N PRO A 98 11.27 14.10 8.87
CA PRO A 98 12.19 13.59 7.87
C PRO A 98 11.46 12.72 6.84
N VAL A 99 11.43 13.19 5.59
CA VAL A 99 10.63 12.58 4.52
C VAL A 99 11.28 11.29 4.05
N ILE A 100 10.55 10.17 4.15
CA ILE A 100 10.92 8.94 3.44
C ILE A 100 10.54 9.11 1.97
N THR A 101 11.45 8.74 1.08
CA THR A 101 11.22 8.78 -0.37
C THR A 101 10.52 7.52 -0.88
N SER A 102 9.83 7.63 -2.00
CA SER A 102 9.30 6.49 -2.76
C SER A 102 10.42 5.47 -3.09
N TYR A 103 11.66 5.92 -3.34
CA TYR A 103 12.81 5.01 -3.55
C TYR A 103 13.10 4.15 -2.31
N GLN A 104 13.06 4.72 -1.11
CA GLN A 104 13.27 3.98 0.14
C GLN A 104 12.13 2.98 0.44
N LEU A 105 10.88 3.28 0.06
CA LEU A 105 9.72 2.42 0.32
C LEU A 105 9.49 1.34 -0.73
N TYR A 106 9.54 1.68 -2.01
CA TYR A 106 9.18 0.78 -3.12
C TYR A 106 10.38 0.03 -3.71
N TYR A 107 11.59 0.61 -3.68
CA TYR A 107 12.78 0.00 -4.29
C TYR A 107 13.71 -0.65 -3.26
N GLN A 108 14.03 0.05 -2.17
CA GLN A 108 15.01 -0.46 -1.19
C GLN A 108 14.40 -1.40 -0.14
N ARG A 109 13.14 -1.20 0.26
CA ARG A 109 12.50 -1.96 1.33
C ARG A 109 11.73 -3.17 0.76
N PRO A 110 12.06 -4.41 1.18
CA PRO A 110 11.25 -5.57 0.81
C PRO A 110 9.87 -5.48 1.47
N ARG A 111 8.83 -5.92 0.75
CA ARG A 111 7.43 -5.95 1.21
C ARG A 111 6.73 -7.21 0.74
N PHE A 112 5.71 -7.65 1.49
CA PHE A 112 4.85 -8.76 1.10
C PHE A 112 3.42 -8.24 0.90
N GLU A 113 3.03 -8.09 -0.35
CA GLU A 113 1.72 -7.57 -0.75
C GLU A 113 0.79 -8.74 -1.09
N LEU A 114 -0.32 -8.93 -0.35
CA LEU A 114 -1.27 -10.00 -0.63
C LEU A 114 -2.14 -9.71 -1.87
N ARG A 115 -2.27 -8.45 -2.33
CA ARG A 115 -3.29 -8.08 -3.34
C ARG A 115 -3.16 -8.85 -4.66
N PRO A 116 -1.97 -9.07 -5.25
CA PRO A 116 -1.81 -9.97 -6.40
C PRO A 116 -2.29 -11.41 -6.12
N ILE A 117 -2.08 -11.94 -4.91
CA ILE A 117 -2.52 -13.29 -4.54
C ILE A 117 -4.05 -13.34 -4.49
N VAL A 118 -4.69 -12.34 -3.86
CA VAL A 118 -6.15 -12.24 -3.78
C VAL A 118 -6.77 -12.01 -5.17
N ILE A 119 -6.11 -11.26 -6.06
CA ILE A 119 -6.52 -11.10 -7.47
C ILE A 119 -6.48 -12.45 -8.20
N LEU A 120 -5.44 -13.26 -8.01
CA LEU A 120 -5.35 -14.60 -8.62
C LEU A 120 -6.45 -15.54 -8.09
N LEU A 121 -6.79 -15.47 -6.79
CA LEU A 121 -7.92 -16.20 -6.21
C LEU A 121 -9.30 -15.70 -6.72
N ASN A 122 -9.37 -14.47 -7.22
CA ASN A 122 -10.58 -13.86 -7.78
C ASN A 122 -10.68 -13.99 -9.32
N ASP A 123 -10.19 -15.09 -9.88
CA ASP A 123 -10.14 -15.36 -11.33
C ASP A 123 -9.38 -14.28 -12.13
N GLY A 124 -8.37 -13.65 -11.52
CA GLY A 124 -7.62 -12.54 -12.11
C GLY A 124 -8.35 -11.18 -12.08
N ARG A 125 -9.53 -11.09 -11.47
CA ARG A 125 -10.32 -9.84 -11.43
C ARG A 125 -9.86 -8.92 -10.31
N PHE A 126 -9.61 -7.66 -10.65
CA PHE A 126 -9.29 -6.61 -9.67
C PHE A 126 -10.54 -6.16 -8.88
N ALA A 127 -11.70 -6.13 -9.52
CA ALA A 127 -12.97 -5.83 -8.85
C ALA A 127 -13.39 -7.01 -7.98
N GLY A 128 -13.65 -6.76 -6.70
CA GLY A 128 -13.95 -7.80 -5.70
C GLY A 128 -12.73 -8.46 -5.05
N ALA A 129 -11.50 -8.19 -5.51
CA ALA A 129 -10.28 -8.68 -4.86
C ALA A 129 -9.95 -7.85 -3.61
N ARG A 130 -10.72 -8.11 -2.54
CA ARG A 130 -10.67 -7.44 -1.24
C ARG A 130 -10.62 -8.49 -0.13
N LEU A 131 -10.11 -8.11 1.05
CA LEU A 131 -10.00 -9.01 2.19
C LEU A 131 -11.36 -9.59 2.63
N ASP A 132 -12.44 -8.80 2.59
CA ASP A 132 -13.79 -9.25 2.96
C ASP A 132 -14.36 -10.35 2.05
N ALA A 133 -14.01 -10.35 0.75
CA ALA A 133 -14.42 -11.40 -0.17
C ALA A 133 -13.69 -12.75 0.03
N PHE A 134 -12.54 -12.76 0.72
CA PHE A 134 -11.64 -13.92 0.86
C PHE A 134 -11.30 -14.27 2.32
N SER A 135 -12.07 -13.78 3.29
CA SER A 135 -11.86 -14.05 4.72
C SER A 135 -13.17 -14.15 5.48
N SER A 136 -13.10 -14.43 6.79
CA SER A 136 -14.27 -14.46 7.68
C SER A 136 -14.77 -13.08 8.11
N LYS A 137 -14.30 -11.98 7.49
CA LYS A 137 -14.64 -10.61 7.88
C LYS A 137 -16.12 -10.31 7.59
N LYS A 138 -16.87 -9.89 8.62
CA LYS A 138 -18.34 -9.72 8.55
C LYS A 138 -18.82 -8.35 8.05
N TYR A 139 -17.94 -7.34 8.09
CA TYR A 139 -18.29 -5.94 7.82
C TYR A 139 -17.28 -5.31 6.85
N ASP A 140 -17.76 -4.47 5.95
CA ASP A 140 -16.91 -3.58 5.18
C ASP A 140 -16.59 -2.30 5.98
N GLY A 141 -15.56 -1.56 5.55
CA GLY A 141 -15.16 -0.29 6.18
C GLY A 141 -16.15 0.86 6.03
N SER A 142 -17.32 0.65 5.43
CA SER A 142 -18.34 1.67 5.14
C SER A 142 -18.78 2.46 6.38
N HIS A 143 -18.71 1.85 7.55
CA HIS A 143 -19.11 2.43 8.83
C HIS A 143 -18.02 3.28 9.49
N MET A 144 -16.76 3.17 9.04
CA MET A 144 -15.59 3.82 9.66
C MET A 144 -15.79 5.34 9.83
N LYS A 145 -16.22 6.01 8.75
CA LYS A 145 -16.52 7.45 8.73
C LYS A 145 -17.52 7.85 9.82
N LYS A 146 -18.65 7.13 9.89
CA LYS A 146 -19.74 7.38 10.84
C LYS A 146 -19.35 7.08 12.29
N TRP A 147 -18.53 6.05 12.53
CA TRP A 147 -17.99 5.78 13.86
C TRP A 147 -17.02 6.87 14.30
N TYR A 148 -16.17 7.35 13.39
CA TYR A 148 -15.21 8.40 13.66
C TYR A 148 -15.88 9.75 13.97
N GLU A 149 -16.82 10.20 13.12
CA GLU A 149 -17.62 11.42 13.33
C GLU A 149 -18.39 11.43 14.66
N LYS A 150 -18.73 10.25 15.19
CA LYS A 150 -19.46 10.07 16.44
C LYS A 150 -18.57 9.75 17.65
N ALA A 151 -17.24 9.73 17.49
CA ALA A 151 -16.29 9.29 18.51
C ALA A 151 -16.59 7.87 19.07
N GLU A 152 -17.17 6.98 18.26
CA GLU A 152 -17.43 5.58 18.60
C GLU A 152 -16.13 4.73 18.53
N PHE A 153 -15.02 5.25 19.06
CA PHE A 153 -13.66 4.73 18.88
C PHE A 153 -13.47 3.26 19.28
N LYS A 154 -14.23 2.77 20.27
CA LYS A 154 -14.22 1.34 20.65
C LYS A 154 -14.67 0.41 19.51
N ARG A 155 -15.55 0.89 18.60
CA ARG A 155 -15.98 0.14 17.41
C ARG A 155 -14.90 0.14 16.33
N ILE A 156 -14.18 1.25 16.18
CA ILE A 156 -13.02 1.33 15.29
C ILE A 156 -11.93 0.36 15.76
N GLU A 157 -11.58 0.35 17.05
CA GLU A 157 -10.58 -0.59 17.57
C GLU A 157 -11.03 -2.05 17.42
N TYR A 158 -12.30 -2.36 17.67
CA TYR A 158 -12.85 -3.71 17.43
C TYR A 158 -12.77 -4.11 15.95
N PHE A 159 -13.13 -3.21 15.02
CA PHE A 159 -13.02 -3.45 13.58
C PHE A 159 -11.57 -3.71 13.14
N ILE A 160 -10.60 -2.94 13.64
CA ILE A 160 -9.18 -3.14 13.33
C ILE A 160 -8.69 -4.51 13.81
N ARG A 161 -9.14 -4.96 14.99
CA ARG A 161 -8.82 -6.29 15.54
C ARG A 161 -9.42 -7.42 14.70
N GLU A 162 -10.70 -7.32 14.32
CA GLU A 162 -11.36 -8.28 13.43
C GLU A 162 -10.72 -8.31 12.03
N GLU A 163 -10.31 -7.16 11.48
CA GLU A 163 -9.60 -7.10 10.21
C GLU A 163 -8.21 -7.73 10.29
N THR A 164 -7.46 -7.45 11.36
CA THR A 164 -6.16 -8.07 11.63
C THR A 164 -6.30 -9.60 11.70
N GLU A 165 -7.26 -10.10 12.48
CA GLU A 165 -7.51 -11.54 12.63
C GLU A 165 -7.91 -12.18 11.29
N ALA A 166 -8.76 -11.52 10.50
CA ALA A 166 -9.15 -11.98 9.17
C ALA A 166 -7.97 -12.03 8.19
N PHE A 167 -7.08 -11.03 8.23
CA PHE A 167 -5.85 -11.01 7.43
C PHE A 167 -4.89 -12.13 7.82
N LEU A 168 -4.63 -12.31 9.12
CA LEU A 168 -3.72 -13.35 9.62
C LEU A 168 -4.24 -14.75 9.27
N LYS A 169 -5.54 -15.02 9.46
CA LYS A 169 -6.15 -16.30 9.06
C LYS A 169 -6.02 -16.57 7.56
N LEU A 170 -6.18 -15.56 6.70
CA LEU A 170 -5.96 -15.69 5.26
C LEU A 170 -4.48 -15.98 4.96
N LEU A 171 -3.54 -15.27 5.59
CA LEU A 171 -2.10 -15.50 5.43
C LEU A 171 -1.69 -16.92 5.87
N GLN A 172 -2.21 -17.39 7.01
CA GLN A 172 -2.02 -18.76 7.51
C GLN A 172 -2.60 -19.80 6.55
N TYR A 173 -3.83 -19.58 6.05
CA TYR A 173 -4.44 -20.46 5.07
C TYR A 173 -3.59 -20.56 3.79
N LEU A 174 -3.12 -19.43 3.25
CA LEU A 174 -2.22 -19.37 2.10
C LEU A 174 -0.91 -20.11 2.38
N ASN A 175 -0.31 -19.89 3.55
CA ASN A 175 0.93 -20.57 3.95
C ASN A 175 0.76 -22.09 4.09
N ASN A 176 -0.34 -22.55 4.68
CA ASN A 176 -0.63 -23.97 4.82
C ASN A 176 -0.94 -24.64 3.47
N ASN A 177 -1.55 -23.92 2.53
CA ASN A 177 -1.92 -24.44 1.21
C ASN A 177 -0.91 -24.16 0.08
N LYS A 178 0.19 -23.42 0.31
CA LYS A 178 1.13 -23.01 -0.75
C LYS A 178 1.71 -24.15 -1.59
N HIS A 179 1.84 -25.34 -1.01
CA HIS A 179 2.30 -26.55 -1.72
C HIS A 179 1.30 -27.05 -2.78
N ARG A 180 0.01 -26.68 -2.69
CA ARG A 180 -1.05 -27.01 -3.66
C ARG A 180 -1.03 -26.14 -4.91
N ILE A 181 -0.24 -25.07 -4.93
CA ILE A 181 -0.17 -24.11 -6.06
C ILE A 181 0.53 -24.72 -7.30
N GLY A 182 1.08 -25.95 -7.19
CA GLY A 182 1.69 -26.67 -8.32
C GLY A 182 3.06 -26.11 -8.77
N ILE A 183 3.43 -24.92 -8.30
CA ILE A 183 4.72 -24.28 -8.53
C ILE A 183 5.69 -24.76 -7.45
N THR A 184 6.55 -25.72 -7.78
CA THR A 184 7.66 -26.11 -6.93
C THR A 184 8.85 -25.18 -7.15
N LYS A 185 9.59 -24.85 -6.08
CA LYS A 185 10.88 -24.19 -6.19
C LYS A 185 11.81 -25.14 -6.96
N LYS A 186 12.28 -24.75 -8.15
CA LYS A 186 13.35 -25.47 -8.86
C LYS A 186 14.49 -25.68 -7.88
N GLY A 187 14.87 -26.95 -7.69
CA GLY A 187 15.48 -27.39 -6.44
C GLY A 187 16.74 -26.63 -6.06
N VAL A 188 16.94 -26.45 -4.75
CA VAL A 188 18.30 -26.68 -4.23
C VAL A 188 18.54 -28.15 -4.52
N SER A 189 19.38 -28.46 -5.50
CA SER A 189 19.72 -29.83 -5.84
C SER A 189 20.25 -30.52 -4.59
N GLY A 190 19.56 -31.56 -4.13
CA GLY A 190 20.11 -32.44 -3.11
C GLY A 190 21.48 -32.94 -3.54
N SER A 191 22.39 -33.06 -2.59
CA SER A 191 23.76 -33.51 -2.78
C SER A 191 23.82 -34.76 -3.68
N PRO A 192 24.87 -34.91 -4.52
CA PRO A 192 25.09 -36.18 -5.22
C PRO A 192 25.09 -37.33 -4.21
N LYS A 193 24.44 -38.43 -4.58
CA LYS A 193 24.61 -39.69 -3.86
C LYS A 193 26.09 -40.05 -3.84
N THR A 194 26.52 -40.72 -2.77
CA THR A 194 27.83 -41.35 -2.69
C THR A 194 27.99 -42.36 -3.82
N GLU A 195 28.72 -41.98 -4.87
CA GLU A 195 29.27 -42.89 -5.87
C GLU A 195 30.79 -42.77 -5.81
N GLU A 196 31.46 -43.93 -5.75
CA GLU A 196 32.90 -44.02 -5.58
C GLU A 196 33.62 -43.40 -6.79
N SER A 197 34.61 -42.56 -6.53
CA SER A 197 35.31 -41.85 -7.59
C SER A 197 36.23 -42.79 -8.37
N PRO A 198 36.04 -42.99 -9.70
CA PRO A 198 37.08 -43.59 -10.51
C PRO A 198 38.24 -42.61 -10.63
N VAL A 199 39.44 -43.06 -10.26
CA VAL A 199 40.68 -42.28 -10.35
C VAL A 199 40.95 -41.93 -11.82
N TYR A 200 40.81 -40.65 -12.17
CA TYR A 200 41.18 -40.15 -13.49
C TYR A 200 42.59 -39.56 -13.48
N THR A 201 43.51 -40.23 -14.17
CA THR A 201 44.90 -39.81 -14.33
C THR A 201 44.97 -38.51 -15.14
N ARG A 202 45.59 -37.46 -14.56
CA ARG A 202 45.71 -36.15 -15.21
C ARG A 202 46.75 -36.20 -16.33
N GLN A 203 46.30 -36.21 -17.59
CA GLN A 203 47.17 -35.82 -18.71
C GLN A 203 47.25 -34.29 -18.80
N GLU A 204 48.47 -33.75 -18.92
CA GLU A 204 48.67 -32.33 -19.17
C GLU A 204 48.19 -31.95 -20.57
N LYS A 205 47.50 -30.80 -20.67
CA LYS A 205 47.31 -30.07 -21.93
C LYS A 205 47.78 -28.64 -21.74
N ALA A 206 48.40 -28.13 -22.81
CA ALA A 206 49.13 -26.86 -22.85
C ALA A 206 48.25 -25.62 -22.56
N PRO A 207 48.87 -24.46 -22.22
CA PRO A 207 48.13 -23.26 -21.83
C PRO A 207 47.30 -22.68 -22.98
N ILE A 208 46.08 -22.27 -22.67
CA ILE A 208 45.24 -21.47 -23.57
C ILE A 208 45.74 -20.01 -23.52
N PRO A 209 45.97 -19.33 -24.66
CA PRO A 209 46.42 -17.94 -24.66
C PRO A 209 45.33 -17.00 -24.14
N GLN A 210 45.71 -15.97 -23.38
CA GLN A 210 44.79 -14.99 -22.83
C GLN A 210 44.19 -14.09 -23.94
N PRO A 211 42.88 -13.76 -23.87
CA PRO A 211 42.31 -12.75 -24.75
C PRO A 211 42.86 -11.37 -24.41
N LYS A 212 43.24 -10.61 -25.43
CA LYS A 212 43.75 -9.24 -25.28
C LYS A 212 42.66 -8.31 -24.74
N SER A 213 43.08 -7.35 -23.91
CA SER A 213 42.24 -6.26 -23.42
C SER A 213 41.62 -5.45 -24.56
N PHE A 214 40.30 -5.31 -24.56
CA PHE A 214 39.61 -4.29 -25.34
C PHE A 214 39.57 -2.98 -24.56
N GLU A 215 40.23 -1.94 -25.07
CA GLU A 215 40.02 -0.56 -24.61
C GLU A 215 38.71 -0.02 -25.22
N PRO A 216 37.91 0.76 -24.46
CA PRO A 216 36.66 1.33 -24.99
C PRO A 216 36.95 2.60 -25.81
N GLU A 217 36.64 2.56 -27.10
CA GLU A 217 36.74 3.70 -28.00
C GLU A 217 35.68 4.77 -27.66
N VAL A 218 36.13 5.97 -27.30
CA VAL A 218 35.25 7.07 -26.85
C VAL A 218 34.63 7.80 -28.05
N LEU A 219 33.42 7.38 -28.44
CA LEU A 219 32.62 8.09 -29.44
C LEU A 219 31.87 9.29 -28.84
N ALA A 220 32.28 10.50 -29.23
CA ALA A 220 31.68 11.76 -28.79
C ALA A 220 30.22 11.93 -29.29
N PRO A 221 29.33 12.58 -28.51
CA PRO A 221 27.91 12.68 -28.84
C PRO A 221 27.65 13.64 -30.00
N LYS A 222 27.08 13.13 -31.10
CA LYS A 222 26.54 13.96 -32.18
C LYS A 222 25.29 14.70 -31.70
N LYS A 223 25.34 16.04 -31.70
CA LYS A 223 24.18 16.92 -31.49
C LYS A 223 23.07 16.56 -32.47
N ARG A 224 21.90 16.17 -31.98
CA ARG A 224 20.65 16.13 -32.75
C ARG A 224 19.76 17.27 -32.29
N THR A 225 19.66 18.31 -33.11
CA THR A 225 18.73 19.42 -32.89
C THR A 225 17.33 19.00 -33.32
N GLU A 226 16.49 18.61 -32.36
CA GLU A 226 15.05 18.46 -32.58
C GLU A 226 14.32 19.71 -32.08
N THR A 227 13.97 20.58 -33.03
CA THR A 227 13.14 21.75 -32.79
C THR A 227 11.69 21.33 -32.57
N TRP A 228 11.31 21.13 -31.31
CA TRP A 228 9.91 20.88 -30.94
C TRP A 228 9.12 22.20 -30.97
N THR A 229 8.35 22.41 -32.03
CA THR A 229 7.47 23.59 -32.18
C THR A 229 6.17 23.38 -31.42
N SER A 230 5.93 24.19 -30.37
CA SER A 230 4.68 24.16 -29.63
C SER A 230 3.49 24.60 -30.49
N PRO A 231 2.36 23.85 -30.51
CA PRO A 231 1.10 24.35 -31.07
C PRO A 231 0.58 25.51 -30.21
N ALA A 232 0.39 26.67 -30.84
CA ALA A 232 -0.05 27.88 -30.16
C ALA A 232 -1.48 27.78 -29.61
N ARG A 233 -1.74 28.42 -28.46
CA ARG A 233 -3.09 28.75 -27.99
C ARG A 233 -3.88 29.42 -29.11
N ARG A 234 -5.11 28.95 -29.36
CA ARG A 234 -6.16 29.73 -30.02
C ARG A 234 -7.38 29.82 -29.10
N SER A 235 -7.61 31.01 -28.57
CA SER A 235 -8.92 31.42 -28.06
C SER A 235 -9.78 31.89 -29.23
N PRO A 236 -11.07 31.55 -29.29
CA PRO A 236 -12.08 32.35 -29.96
C PRO A 236 -12.71 33.31 -28.94
N ALA A 237 -12.81 34.58 -29.31
CA ALA A 237 -13.58 35.57 -28.54
C ALA A 237 -15.05 35.54 -28.98
N GLY A 238 -15.94 35.89 -28.04
CA GLY A 238 -17.21 36.60 -28.30
C GLY A 238 -18.27 35.92 -29.18
N HIS A 239 -19.39 35.54 -28.56
CA HIS A 239 -20.71 35.89 -29.09
C HIS A 239 -21.69 36.16 -27.95
N GLU A 240 -22.77 36.89 -28.26
CA GLU A 240 -23.52 37.68 -27.30
C GLU A 240 -24.58 36.91 -26.49
N LYS A 241 -24.98 37.53 -25.37
CA LYS A 241 -26.17 37.15 -24.61
C LYS A 241 -27.44 37.46 -25.42
N PRO A 242 -28.49 36.63 -25.27
CA PRO A 242 -29.85 37.15 -25.27
C PRO A 242 -30.62 36.79 -23.99
N GLY A 243 -31.40 37.77 -23.50
CA GLY A 243 -32.71 37.55 -22.86
C GLY A 243 -32.78 36.81 -21.53
N ALA A 244 -32.95 37.56 -20.44
CA ALA A 244 -33.61 37.03 -19.23
C ALA A 244 -35.13 36.93 -19.45
N PRO A 245 -35.80 35.83 -19.05
CA PRO A 245 -37.25 35.79 -18.90
C PRO A 245 -37.70 36.34 -17.54
N SER A 246 -38.87 36.96 -17.55
CA SER A 246 -39.45 37.70 -16.42
C SER A 246 -39.94 36.85 -15.25
N PHE A 247 -39.96 37.48 -14.07
CA PHE A 247 -40.86 37.09 -12.98
C PHE A 247 -42.31 36.98 -13.49
N ARG A 248 -42.98 35.85 -13.20
CA ARG A 248 -44.43 35.82 -13.03
C ARG A 248 -44.79 35.19 -11.69
N LYS A 249 -45.64 35.90 -10.94
CA LYS A 249 -46.32 35.38 -9.75
C LYS A 249 -47.31 34.29 -10.19
N SER A 250 -47.38 33.21 -9.44
CA SER A 250 -48.61 32.42 -9.29
C SER A 250 -48.83 32.14 -7.81
N SER A 251 -50.09 32.23 -7.39
CA SER A 251 -50.50 32.30 -5.99
C SER A 251 -51.28 31.06 -5.58
N SER A 252 -50.75 30.34 -4.59
CA SER A 252 -51.49 29.53 -3.62
C SER A 252 -50.50 29.20 -2.49
N GLY A 253 -50.74 29.47 -1.21
CA GLY A 253 -51.98 29.83 -0.55
C GLY A 253 -52.51 28.63 0.22
N PHE A 254 -52.02 28.40 1.45
CA PHE A 254 -52.83 27.91 2.56
C PHE A 254 -52.16 28.17 3.93
N ALA A 255 -52.94 28.83 4.79
CA ALA A 255 -52.93 28.93 6.25
C ALA A 255 -51.64 28.68 7.08
N LYS A 256 -51.32 29.66 7.93
CA LYS A 256 -50.70 29.46 9.25
C LYS A 256 -51.27 30.50 10.23
N ALA A 257 -51.20 30.20 11.54
CA ALA A 257 -51.70 31.00 12.68
C ALA A 257 -53.25 31.02 12.81
N GLU A 258 -53.93 31.06 13.98
CA GLU A 258 -53.56 30.85 15.41
C GLU A 258 -54.88 30.77 16.27
N SER A 259 -54.96 30.49 17.59
CA SER A 259 -53.98 30.29 18.67
C SER A 259 -54.48 29.36 19.84
N ARG A 260 -54.13 29.71 21.09
CA ARG A 260 -54.38 29.15 22.43
C ARG A 260 -55.76 29.63 23.01
N PRO A 261 -56.13 29.41 24.30
CA PRO A 261 -55.52 28.63 25.40
C PRO A 261 -56.49 27.69 26.16
N SER A 262 -55.95 27.02 27.19
CA SER A 262 -56.56 26.36 28.38
C SER A 262 -56.25 24.87 28.45
#